data_AF-A0A6L8EY76-F1
#
_entry.id   AF-A0A6L8EY76-F1
#
_cell.length_a   1.000
_cell.length_b   1.000
_cell.length_c   1.000
_cell.angle_alpha   90.00
_cell.angle_beta   90.00
_cell.angle_gamma   90.00
#
_symmetry.space_group_name_H-M   'P 1'
#
loop_
_entity.id
_entity.type
_entity.pdbx_description
1 polymer ?
#
loop_
_entity_poly.entity_id
_entity_poly.type
_entity_poly.pdbx_seq_one_letter_code
_entity_poly.pdbx_strand_id
1 'polypeptide(L)'
;MKKIVASVFLTCILLFTLSQLNAFAEDSTRWRLPEGAKARLGKGSIKQIAYSPNGMHLAAAGSAGIWIYDVTIHQEVALLTENTGPVSGIAFSPDGSTIVSGYSSADILVWDAETGEHLKTLKGHTGGVSSVAFSPDGKVLASGRTDGTILLWDFSTPP
;
A
#
# COMPACT_ATOMS: atom_id res chain seq x y z
N MET A 1 -30.45 29.39 -32.46
CA MET A 1 -29.18 29.59 -31.73
C MET A 1 -29.09 28.82 -30.41
N LYS A 2 -30.08 28.88 -29.50
CA LYS A 2 -30.01 28.21 -28.16
C LYS A 2 -29.84 26.67 -28.18
N LYS A 3 -30.43 25.95 -29.14
CA LYS A 3 -30.32 24.48 -29.23
C LYS A 3 -28.93 23.97 -29.66
N ILE A 4 -28.21 24.75 -30.48
CA ILE A 4 -26.87 24.38 -30.98
C ILE A 4 -25.82 24.51 -29.86
N VAL A 5 -25.94 25.55 -29.04
CA VAL A 5 -25.04 25.77 -27.89
C VAL A 5 -25.16 24.66 -26.85
N ALA A 6 -26.39 24.20 -26.55
CA ALA A 6 -26.62 23.08 -25.62
C ALA A 6 -26.05 21.75 -26.13
N SER A 7 -26.17 21.48 -27.44
CA SER A 7 -25.64 20.25 -28.06
C SER A 7 -24.12 20.21 -28.04
N VAL A 8 -23.45 21.33 -28.35
CA VAL A 8 -21.98 21.42 -28.32
C VAL A 8 -21.46 21.26 -26.89
N PHE A 9 -22.14 21.86 -25.92
CA PHE A 9 -21.76 21.75 -24.50
C PHE A 9 -21.88 20.31 -23.98
N LEU A 10 -22.95 19.59 -24.33
CA LEU A 10 -23.15 18.20 -23.93
C LEU A 10 -22.10 17.27 -24.59
N THR A 11 -21.76 17.50 -25.86
CA THR A 11 -20.69 16.74 -26.52
C THR A 11 -19.32 17.04 -25.93
N CYS A 12 -19.04 18.28 -25.51
CA CYS A 12 -17.79 18.62 -24.84
C CYS A 12 -17.68 17.96 -23.46
N ILE A 13 -18.76 17.89 -22.69
CA ILE A 13 -18.79 17.16 -21.40
C ILE A 13 -18.60 15.66 -21.64
N LEU A 14 -19.25 15.08 -22.65
CA LEU A 14 -19.09 13.66 -22.96
C LEU A 14 -17.66 13.35 -23.43
N LEU A 15 -17.08 14.17 -24.30
CA LEU A 15 -15.68 14.03 -24.73
C LEU A 15 -14.68 14.26 -23.59
N PHE A 16 -14.98 15.19 -22.68
CA PHE A 16 -14.16 15.44 -21.50
C PHE A 16 -14.27 14.30 -20.48
N THR A 17 -15.45 13.73 -20.28
CA THR A 17 -15.61 12.56 -19.40
C THR A 17 -14.99 11.30 -20.00
N LEU A 18 -15.08 11.09 -21.32
CA LEU A 18 -14.37 10.02 -22.01
C LEU A 18 -12.84 10.22 -21.99
N SER A 19 -12.34 11.45 -22.08
CA SER A 19 -10.90 11.69 -21.97
C SER A 19 -10.36 11.45 -20.56
N GLN A 20 -11.16 11.73 -19.52
CA GLN A 20 -10.82 11.39 -18.13
C GLN A 20 -10.87 9.88 -17.86
N LEU A 21 -11.75 9.12 -18.54
CA LEU A 21 -11.73 7.65 -18.45
C LEU A 21 -10.45 7.04 -19.02
N ASN A 22 -9.87 7.67 -20.06
CA ASN A 22 -8.59 7.24 -20.64
C ASN A 22 -7.36 7.76 -19.87
N ALA A 23 -7.54 8.62 -18.86
CA ALA A 23 -6.42 9.22 -18.13
C ALA A 23 -5.80 8.31 -17.05
N PHE A 24 -6.38 7.14 -16.77
CA PHE A 24 -5.94 6.27 -15.66
C PHE A 24 -4.97 5.14 -16.04
N ALA A 25 -4.56 5.05 -17.31
CA ALA A 25 -3.42 4.22 -17.70
C ALA A 25 -2.51 5.03 -18.64
N GLU A 26 -1.42 5.59 -18.12
CA GLU A 26 -0.34 6.08 -18.99
C GLU A 26 0.15 4.91 -19.87
N ASP A 27 0.27 5.16 -21.18
CA ASP A 27 0.66 4.16 -22.18
C ASP A 27 1.93 3.40 -21.73
N SER A 28 1.76 2.09 -21.49
CA SER A 28 2.81 1.17 -21.03
C SER A 28 4.07 1.17 -21.90
N THR A 29 3.94 1.57 -23.18
CA THR A 29 5.06 1.65 -24.13
C THR A 29 6.04 2.77 -23.78
N ARG A 30 5.54 3.89 -23.22
CA ARG A 30 6.36 5.04 -22.80
C ARG A 30 7.42 4.63 -21.78
N TRP A 31 7.07 3.67 -20.93
CA TRP A 31 7.90 3.20 -19.83
C TRP A 31 8.52 1.82 -20.10
N ARG A 32 8.36 1.27 -21.32
CA ARG A 32 8.89 -0.04 -21.74
C ARG A 32 8.52 -1.17 -20.76
N LEU A 33 7.29 -1.17 -20.26
CA LEU A 33 6.84 -2.22 -19.34
C LEU A 33 6.71 -3.57 -20.06
N PRO A 34 6.91 -4.71 -19.37
CA PRO A 34 6.66 -6.03 -19.94
C PRO A 34 5.22 -6.16 -20.47
N GLU A 35 5.04 -6.97 -21.50
CA GLU A 35 3.70 -7.31 -21.99
C GLU A 35 2.82 -7.83 -20.85
N GLY A 36 1.59 -7.31 -20.76
CA GLY A 36 0.63 -7.64 -19.69
C GLY A 36 0.67 -6.75 -18.45
N ALA A 37 1.60 -5.78 -18.36
CA ALA A 37 1.58 -4.78 -17.29
C ALA A 37 0.36 -3.84 -17.44
N LYS A 38 -0.53 -3.84 -16.43
CA LYS A 38 -1.81 -3.13 -16.49
C LYS A 38 -1.78 -1.72 -15.89
N ALA A 39 -0.90 -1.46 -14.92
CA ALA A 39 -0.85 -0.17 -14.22
C ALA A 39 0.51 0.08 -13.56
N ARG A 40 0.84 1.36 -13.33
CA ARG A 40 2.01 1.81 -12.56
C ARG A 40 1.54 2.44 -11.24
N LEU A 41 1.43 1.62 -10.20
CA LEU A 41 0.82 1.97 -8.90
C LEU A 41 1.86 2.34 -7.84
N GLY A 42 2.83 3.20 -8.15
CA GLY A 42 3.92 3.51 -7.23
C GLY A 42 4.23 5.00 -7.14
N LYS A 43 4.31 5.52 -5.90
CA LYS A 43 4.71 6.90 -5.62
C LYS A 43 6.08 6.90 -4.92
N GLY A 44 7.12 7.30 -5.66
CA GLY A 44 8.50 7.35 -5.18
C GLY A 44 9.19 5.98 -5.13
N SER A 45 10.20 5.83 -4.27
CA SER A 45 10.89 4.54 -4.06
C SER A 45 9.99 3.61 -3.27
N ILE A 46 9.56 2.53 -3.91
CA ILE A 46 8.90 1.41 -3.25
C ILE A 46 9.97 0.46 -2.73
N LYS A 47 9.90 0.10 -1.45
CA LYS A 47 10.85 -0.79 -0.77
C LYS A 47 10.35 -2.22 -0.73
N GLN A 48 9.06 -2.39 -0.47
CA GLN A 48 8.42 -3.70 -0.41
C GLN A 48 6.95 -3.59 -0.85
N ILE A 49 6.43 -4.68 -1.39
CA ILE A 49 5.00 -4.85 -1.68
C ILE A 49 4.51 -6.14 -1.02
N ALA A 50 3.24 -6.18 -0.64
CA ALA A 50 2.59 -7.36 -0.09
C ALA A 50 1.12 -7.42 -0.52
N TYR A 51 0.67 -8.59 -0.96
CA TYR A 51 -0.76 -8.84 -1.15
C TYR A 51 -1.43 -9.12 0.19
N SER A 52 -2.67 -8.69 0.35
CA SER A 52 -3.55 -9.25 1.38
C SER A 52 -3.79 -10.75 1.10
N PRO A 53 -4.06 -11.57 2.12
CA PRO A 53 -4.26 -13.02 1.93
C PRO A 53 -5.39 -13.38 0.95
N ASN A 54 -6.43 -12.54 0.88
CA ASN A 54 -7.53 -12.70 -0.07
C ASN A 54 -7.21 -12.20 -1.49
N GLY A 55 -6.03 -11.59 -1.72
CA GLY A 55 -5.58 -11.07 -3.01
C GLY A 55 -6.28 -9.80 -3.51
N MET A 56 -7.20 -9.23 -2.72
CA MET A 56 -8.00 -8.06 -3.12
C MET A 56 -7.24 -6.74 -2.94
N HIS A 57 -6.31 -6.69 -1.99
CA HIS A 57 -5.50 -5.51 -1.71
C HIS A 57 -4.02 -5.76 -1.97
N LEU A 58 -3.34 -4.75 -2.48
CA LEU A 58 -1.90 -4.69 -2.58
C LEU A 58 -1.41 -3.52 -1.75
N ALA A 59 -0.59 -3.80 -0.76
CA ALA A 59 0.08 -2.78 0.02
C ALA A 59 1.48 -2.53 -0.54
N ALA A 60 1.85 -1.26 -0.73
CA ALA A 60 3.14 -0.83 -1.22
C ALA A 60 3.82 0.10 -0.20
N ALA A 61 4.86 -0.41 0.44
CA ALA A 61 5.71 0.33 1.37
C ALA A 61 6.66 1.25 0.58
N GLY A 62 6.57 2.56 0.82
CA GLY A 62 7.43 3.55 0.19
C GLY A 62 7.91 4.64 1.14
N SER A 63 8.61 5.63 0.57
CA SER A 63 9.18 6.76 1.34
C SER A 63 8.14 7.62 2.08
N ALA A 64 6.90 7.66 1.59
CA ALA A 64 5.83 8.50 2.14
C ALA A 64 4.89 7.77 3.12
N GLY A 65 5.03 6.45 3.24
CA GLY A 65 4.09 5.60 3.96
C GLY A 65 3.74 4.34 3.16
N ILE A 66 2.58 3.77 3.46
CA ILE A 66 2.07 2.55 2.82
C ILE A 66 0.86 2.92 1.98
N TRP A 67 0.96 2.72 0.67
CA TRP A 67 -0.17 2.87 -0.22
C TRP A 67 -0.93 1.56 -0.32
N ILE A 68 -2.25 1.60 -0.15
CA ILE A 68 -3.13 0.45 -0.35
C ILE A 68 -3.86 0.61 -1.67
N TYR A 69 -3.79 -0.41 -2.50
CA TYR A 69 -4.45 -0.48 -3.79
C TYR A 69 -5.49 -1.59 -3.79
N ASP A 70 -6.64 -1.33 -4.41
CA ASP A 70 -7.55 -2.38 -4.84
C ASP A 70 -7.01 -2.99 -6.14
N VAL A 71 -6.78 -4.30 -6.09
CA VAL A 71 -6.15 -5.06 -7.18
C VAL A 71 -7.13 -5.26 -8.34
N THR A 72 -8.43 -5.31 -8.08
CA THR A 72 -9.45 -5.60 -9.09
C THR A 72 -9.71 -4.43 -10.01
N ILE A 73 -9.71 -3.22 -9.46
CA ILE A 73 -9.93 -1.97 -10.21
C ILE A 73 -8.62 -1.21 -10.50
N HIS A 74 -7.49 -1.66 -9.95
CA HIS A 74 -6.17 -1.03 -10.07
C HIS A 74 -6.13 0.43 -9.59
N GLN A 75 -6.81 0.71 -8.48
CA GLN A 75 -6.88 2.07 -7.92
C GLN A 75 -6.36 2.10 -6.49
N GLU A 76 -5.87 3.29 -6.11
CA GLU A 76 -5.52 3.60 -4.74
C GLU A 76 -6.78 3.78 -3.91
N VAL A 77 -6.80 3.16 -2.73
CA VAL A 77 -7.94 3.23 -1.81
C VAL A 77 -7.57 3.80 -0.44
N ALA A 78 -6.30 3.71 -0.03
CA ALA A 78 -5.84 4.30 1.23
C ALA A 78 -4.34 4.64 1.23
N LEU A 79 -3.95 5.51 2.17
CA LEU A 79 -2.57 5.79 2.56
C LEU A 79 -2.45 5.65 4.08
N LEU A 80 -1.58 4.75 4.55
CA LEU A 80 -1.27 4.58 5.97
C LEU A 80 0.05 5.30 6.27
N THR A 81 0.03 6.31 7.14
CA THR A 81 1.22 7.10 7.48
C THR A 81 1.10 7.77 8.85
N GLU A 82 2.21 7.79 9.59
CA GLU A 82 2.36 8.41 10.92
C GLU A 82 3.63 9.30 10.99
N ASN A 83 4.14 9.73 9.82
CA ASN A 83 5.33 10.57 9.69
C ASN A 83 6.61 10.00 10.36
N THR A 84 6.72 8.68 10.41
CA THR A 84 7.81 7.92 11.05
C THR A 84 9.02 7.66 10.13
N GLY A 85 8.99 8.20 8.90
CA GLY A 85 10.03 8.04 7.88
C GLY A 85 9.76 6.91 6.88
N PRO A 86 10.75 6.53 6.06
CA PRO A 86 10.59 5.50 5.05
C PRO A 86 10.22 4.13 5.63
N VAL A 87 9.19 3.52 5.05
CA VAL A 87 8.79 2.14 5.35
C VAL A 87 9.73 1.20 4.61
N SER A 88 10.36 0.29 5.35
CA SER A 88 11.31 -0.68 4.81
C SER A 88 10.73 -2.10 4.76
N GLY A 89 9.85 -2.42 5.71
CA GLY A 89 9.20 -3.72 5.81
C GLY A 89 7.67 -3.62 5.82
N ILE A 90 6.95 -4.54 5.19
CA ILE A 90 5.49 -4.68 5.33
C ILE A 90 5.01 -6.13 5.29
N ALA A 91 4.00 -6.46 6.09
CA ALA A 91 3.32 -7.75 6.06
C ALA A 91 1.83 -7.62 6.43
N PHE A 92 0.97 -8.41 5.79
CA PHE A 92 -0.38 -8.68 6.29
C PHE A 92 -0.35 -9.86 7.26
N SER A 93 -1.22 -9.84 8.26
CA SER A 93 -1.53 -11.04 9.04
C SER A 93 -2.21 -12.09 8.16
N PRO A 94 -2.10 -13.40 8.49
CA PRO A 94 -2.69 -14.47 7.66
C PRO A 94 -4.21 -14.42 7.53
N ASP A 95 -4.90 -13.87 8.53
CA ASP A 95 -6.35 -13.62 8.49
C ASP A 95 -6.72 -12.33 7.72
N GLY A 96 -5.73 -11.51 7.37
CA GLY A 96 -5.89 -10.27 6.63
C GLY A 96 -6.43 -9.09 7.44
N SER A 97 -6.64 -9.24 8.75
CA SER A 97 -7.20 -8.20 9.62
C SER A 97 -6.20 -7.09 9.99
N THR A 98 -4.91 -7.40 9.91
CA THR A 98 -3.84 -6.54 10.42
C THR A 98 -2.76 -6.32 9.36
N ILE A 99 -2.27 -5.09 9.26
CA ILE A 99 -1.05 -4.76 8.53
C ILE A 99 0.04 -4.39 9.54
N VAL A 100 1.26 -4.84 9.31
CA VAL A 100 2.44 -4.43 10.08
C VAL A 100 3.46 -3.80 9.17
N SER A 101 4.04 -2.69 9.62
CA SER A 101 5.11 -1.99 8.92
C SER A 101 6.33 -1.73 9.78
N GLY A 102 7.51 -1.97 9.22
CA GLY A 102 8.80 -1.68 9.84
C GLY A 102 9.43 -0.42 9.23
N TYR A 103 9.91 0.48 10.08
CA TYR A 103 10.44 1.79 9.69
C TYR A 103 11.95 1.92 9.91
N SER A 104 12.57 2.82 9.14
CA SER A 104 13.97 3.21 9.34
C SER A 104 14.24 3.86 10.71
N SER A 105 13.20 4.38 11.37
CA SER A 105 13.24 4.99 12.71
C SER A 105 13.22 3.98 13.87
N ALA A 106 13.35 2.68 13.58
CA ALA A 106 13.29 1.55 14.51
C ALA A 106 11.88 1.14 14.97
N ASP A 107 10.86 1.91 14.58
CA ASP A 107 9.49 1.62 14.97
C ASP A 107 8.86 0.53 14.10
N ILE A 108 7.94 -0.21 14.71
CA ILE A 108 7.03 -1.10 14.01
C ILE A 108 5.61 -0.65 14.33
N LEU A 109 4.82 -0.32 13.30
CA LEU A 109 3.44 0.09 13.47
C LEU A 109 2.51 -1.05 13.06
N VAL A 110 1.42 -1.17 13.80
CA VAL A 110 0.36 -2.15 13.59
C VAL A 110 -0.91 -1.39 13.21
N TRP A 111 -1.52 -1.77 12.10
CA TRP A 111 -2.68 -1.10 11.53
C TRP A 111 -3.84 -2.06 11.41
N ASP A 112 -5.04 -1.56 11.61
CA ASP A 112 -6.25 -2.24 11.18
C ASP A 112 -6.30 -2.22 9.65
N ALA A 113 -6.45 -3.39 9.03
CA ALA A 113 -6.40 -3.51 7.57
C ALA A 113 -7.67 -2.99 6.88
N GLU A 114 -8.80 -2.95 7.58
CA GLU A 114 -10.10 -2.50 7.04
C GLU A 114 -10.25 -0.99 7.17
N THR A 115 -10.00 -0.45 8.37
CA THR A 115 -10.18 0.98 8.66
C THR A 115 -8.93 1.80 8.33
N GLY A 116 -7.76 1.16 8.28
CA GLY A 116 -6.47 1.84 8.16
C GLY A 116 -6.03 2.55 9.44
N GLU A 117 -6.72 2.34 10.56
CA GLU A 117 -6.39 2.98 11.83
C GLU A 117 -5.08 2.42 12.41
N HIS A 118 -4.27 3.32 12.99
CA HIS A 118 -3.09 2.93 13.74
C HIS A 118 -3.51 2.34 15.10
N LEU A 119 -3.27 1.04 15.29
CA LEU A 119 -3.68 0.31 16.49
C LEU A 119 -2.64 0.43 17.62
N LYS A 120 -1.37 0.19 17.29
CA LYS A 120 -0.27 0.25 18.28
C LYS A 120 1.10 0.36 17.61
N THR A 121 2.08 0.76 18.42
CA THR A 121 3.49 0.79 18.03
C THR A 121 4.28 -0.18 18.88
N LEU A 122 5.03 -1.09 18.25
CA LEU A 122 5.95 -1.98 18.92
C LEU A 122 7.32 -1.31 18.98
N LYS A 123 7.81 -1.07 20.20
CA LYS A 123 9.12 -0.47 20.49
C LYS A 123 10.05 -1.56 21.01
N GLY A 124 11.28 -1.60 20.52
CA GLY A 124 12.29 -2.55 21.01
C GLY A 124 13.55 -2.61 20.16
N HIS A 125 13.43 -2.41 18.85
CA HIS A 125 14.61 -2.23 18.00
C HIS A 125 15.32 -0.92 18.34
N THR A 126 16.66 -0.94 18.27
CA THR A 126 17.51 0.26 18.51
C THR A 126 17.98 0.92 17.21
N GLY A 127 17.48 0.44 16.06
CA GLY A 127 17.76 0.97 14.74
C GLY A 127 16.77 0.46 13.71
N GLY A 128 16.87 0.95 12.48
CA GLY A 128 15.89 0.71 11.42
C GLY A 128 15.53 -0.76 11.19
N VAL A 129 14.24 -1.04 11.15
CA VAL A 129 13.69 -2.38 10.88
C VAL A 129 13.70 -2.61 9.38
N SER A 130 14.42 -3.64 8.93
CA SER A 130 14.61 -3.93 7.51
C SER A 130 13.60 -4.93 6.95
N SER A 131 12.97 -5.74 7.80
CA SER A 131 11.99 -6.74 7.38
C SER A 131 11.04 -7.11 8.51
N VAL A 132 9.81 -7.49 8.14
CA VAL A 132 8.78 -8.00 9.04
C VAL A 132 8.07 -9.18 8.37
N ALA A 133 7.66 -10.18 9.15
CA ALA A 133 6.89 -11.31 8.65
C ALA A 133 6.03 -11.92 9.76
N PHE A 134 4.77 -12.23 9.45
CA PHE A 134 3.94 -13.05 10.31
C PHE A 134 4.26 -14.53 10.13
N SER A 135 4.18 -15.26 11.25
CA SER A 135 4.03 -16.71 11.24
C SER A 135 2.73 -17.12 10.53
N PRO A 136 2.66 -18.30 9.92
CA PRO A 136 1.46 -18.75 9.18
C PRO A 136 0.19 -18.84 10.04
N ASP A 137 0.32 -19.03 11.35
CA ASP A 137 -0.81 -19.07 12.29
C ASP A 137 -1.15 -17.68 12.88
N GLY A 138 -0.41 -16.64 12.51
CA GLY A 138 -0.64 -15.25 12.90
C GLY A 138 -0.22 -14.91 14.34
N LYS A 139 0.28 -15.89 15.12
CA LYS A 139 0.52 -15.70 16.56
C LYS A 139 1.84 -15.06 16.88
N VAL A 140 2.79 -15.10 15.95
CA VAL A 140 4.11 -14.51 16.11
C VAL A 140 4.39 -13.61 14.93
N LEU A 141 4.80 -12.37 15.21
CA LEU A 141 5.45 -11.50 14.24
C LEU A 141 6.96 -11.59 14.46
N ALA A 142 7.73 -11.79 13.39
CA ALA A 142 9.18 -11.63 13.40
C ALA A 142 9.56 -10.29 12.76
N SER A 143 10.52 -9.59 13.35
CA SER A 143 11.10 -8.39 12.74
C SER A 143 12.63 -8.41 12.81
N GLY A 144 13.26 -8.06 11.70
CA GLY A 144 14.71 -8.07 11.56
C GLY A 144 15.29 -6.67 11.36
N ARG A 145 16.47 -6.45 11.92
CA ARG A 145 17.31 -5.26 11.71
C ARG A 145 18.55 -5.63 10.88
N THR A 146 19.11 -4.63 10.18
CA THR A 146 20.35 -4.75 9.39
C THR A 146 21.58 -5.25 10.18
N ASP A 147 21.60 -5.14 11.51
CA ASP A 147 22.69 -5.62 12.36
C ASP A 147 22.59 -7.11 12.72
N GLY A 148 21.57 -7.80 12.19
CA GLY A 148 21.31 -9.22 12.44
C GLY A 148 20.40 -9.49 13.64
N THR A 149 19.97 -8.46 14.38
CA THR A 149 19.03 -8.64 15.48
C THR A 149 17.64 -9.00 14.95
N ILE A 150 17.06 -10.08 15.48
CA ILE A 150 15.69 -10.49 15.23
C ILE A 150 14.90 -10.40 16.54
N LEU A 151 13.76 -9.74 16.51
CA LEU A 151 12.79 -9.72 17.60
C LEU A 151 11.53 -10.50 17.20
N LEU A 152 11.02 -11.29 18.13
CA LEU A 152 9.75 -12.01 18.01
C LEU A 152 8.73 -11.34 18.92
N TRP A 153 7.55 -11.06 18.38
CA TRP A 153 6.47 -10.40 19.08
C TRP A 153 5.29 -11.36 19.18
N ASP A 154 4.76 -11.51 20.39
CA ASP A 154 3.55 -12.29 20.63
C ASP A 154 2.32 -11.51 20.14
N PHE A 155 1.58 -12.14 19.23
CA PHE A 155 0.33 -11.70 18.62
C PHE A 155 -0.81 -12.71 18.89
N SER A 156 -0.62 -13.65 19.80
CA SER A 156 -1.60 -14.69 20.15
C SER A 156 -2.90 -14.11 20.73
N THR A 157 -2.88 -12.86 21.20
CA THR A 157 -4.05 -12.11 21.66
C THR A 157 -4.24 -10.88 20.78
N PRO A 158 -5.39 -10.73 20.10
CA PRO A 158 -5.80 -9.45 19.54
C PRO A 158 -5.80 -8.39 20.66
N PRO A 159 -5.47 -7.11 20.35
CA PRO A 159 -5.66 -6.02 21.29
C PRO A 159 -7.11 -5.88 21.77
#